data_AF-A0A924I3L8-F1
#
_entry.id   AF-A0A924I3L8-F1
#
_cell.length_a   1.000
_cell.length_b   1.000
_cell.length_c   1.000
_cell.angle_alpha   90.00
_cell.angle_beta   90.00
_cell.angle_gamma   90.00
#
_symmetry.space_group_name_H-M   'P 1'
#
loop_
_entity.id
_entity.type
_entity.pdbx_description
1 polymer ?
#
loop_
_entity_poly.entity_id
_entity_poly.type
_entity_poly.pdbx_seq_one_letter_code
_entity_poly.pdbx_strand_id
1 'polypeptide(L)' 'MLAIDHVQIAIPAGGEAVARAFFGGLLGLVEMPKPAEMAGRGGCWFAVGALQIHLGVEAEF' A
#
# COMPACT_ATOMS: atom_id res chain seq x y z
N MET A 1 18.77 14.84 -5.05
CA MET A 1 18.62 14.15 -6.35
C MET A 1 17.16 13.78 -6.51
N LEU A 2 16.55 14.01 -7.67
CA LEU A 2 15.14 13.67 -7.90
C LEU A 2 15.03 12.17 -8.21
N ALA A 3 14.10 11.47 -7.55
CA ALA A 3 13.81 10.06 -7.75
C ALA A 3 12.32 9.79 -7.50
N ILE A 4 11.83 8.62 -7.93
CA ILE A 4 10.50 8.13 -7.53
C ILE A 4 10.55 7.83 -6.03
N ASP A 5 9.59 8.36 -5.29
CA ASP A 5 9.43 8.08 -3.86
C ASP A 5 8.58 6.82 -3.64
N HIS A 6 7.44 6.74 -4.34
CA HIS A 6 6.50 5.63 -4.24
C HIS A 6 5.68 5.45 -5.53
N VAL A 7 5.02 4.31 -5.63
CA VAL A 7 3.95 4.04 -6.61
C VAL A 7 2.64 3.84 -5.87
N GLN A 8 1.57 4.51 -6.33
CA GLN A 8 0.21 4.32 -5.86
C GLN A 8 -0.51 3.33 -6.77
N ILE A 9 -1.17 2.33 -6.17
CA ILE A 9 -2.01 1.34 -6.86
C ILE A 9 -3.41 1.41 -6.24
N ALA A 10 -4.44 1.55 -7.07
CA ALA A 10 -5.83 1.50 -6.64
C ALA A 10 -6.24 0.07 -6.27
N ILE A 11 -7.01 -0.08 -5.21
CA ILE A 11 -7.66 -1.33 -4.79
C ILE A 11 -9.13 -1.06 -4.42
N PRO A 12 -10.02 -2.07 -4.50
CA PRO A 12 -11.41 -1.86 -4.11
C PRO A 12 -11.52 -1.71 -2.59
N ALA A 13 -12.60 -1.11 -2.11
CA ALA A 13 -12.90 -1.05 -0.68
C ALA A 13 -12.96 -2.45 -0.05
N GLY A 14 -12.23 -2.67 1.05
CA GLY A 14 -12.11 -3.98 1.69
C GLY A 14 -11.05 -4.91 1.06
N GLY A 15 -10.35 -4.47 0.02
CA GLY A 15 -9.30 -5.24 -0.66
C GLY A 15 -8.01 -5.45 0.14
N GLU A 16 -7.88 -4.86 1.32
CA GLU A 16 -6.62 -4.86 2.09
C GLU A 16 -6.20 -6.25 2.54
N ALA A 17 -7.15 -7.16 2.82
CA ALA A 17 -6.82 -8.54 3.19
C ALA A 17 -6.15 -9.29 2.02
N VAL A 18 -6.69 -9.12 0.80
CA VAL A 18 -6.10 -9.70 -0.42
C VAL A 18 -4.75 -9.07 -0.73
N ALA A 19 -4.65 -7.74 -0.60
CA ALA A 19 -3.40 -7.01 -0.75
C ALA A 19 -2.31 -7.51 0.21
N ARG A 20 -2.62 -7.66 1.50
CA ARG A 20 -1.67 -8.18 2.50
C ARG A 20 -1.26 -9.62 2.21
N ALA A 21 -2.20 -10.47 1.78
CA ALA A 21 -1.89 -11.84 1.40
C ALA A 21 -0.92 -11.89 0.20
N PHE A 22 -1.11 -11.03 -0.80
CA PHE A 22 -0.26 -10.98 -1.98
C PHE A 22 1.07 -10.27 -1.73
N PHE A 23 1.05 -8.98 -1.38
CA PHE A 23 2.26 -8.17 -1.22
C PHE A 23 3.07 -8.57 0.03
N GLY A 24 2.40 -8.78 1.16
CA GLY A 24 3.07 -9.18 2.41
C GLY A 24 3.37 -10.68 2.46
N GLY A 25 2.37 -11.51 2.14
CA GLY A 25 2.50 -12.96 2.21
C GLY A 25 3.31 -13.56 1.06
N LEU A 26 2.81 -13.42 -0.18
CA LEU A 26 3.42 -14.06 -1.35
C LEU A 26 4.73 -13.39 -1.79
N LEU A 27 4.76 -12.06 -1.84
CA LEU A 27 5.97 -11.32 -2.25
C LEU A 27 6.94 -11.03 -1.10
N GLY A 28 6.51 -11.24 0.16
CA GLY A 28 7.37 -11.06 1.33
C GLY A 28 7.69 -9.60 1.65
N LEU A 29 6.90 -8.63 1.17
CA LEU A 29 7.12 -7.22 1.45
C LEU A 29 6.72 -6.86 2.88
N VAL A 30 7.43 -5.93 3.48
CA VAL A 30 7.15 -5.47 4.85
C VAL A 30 6.04 -4.43 4.81
N GLU A 31 4.91 -4.71 5.47
CA GLU A 31 3.83 -3.71 5.64
C GLU A 31 4.29 -2.59 6.58
N MET A 32 4.03 -1.35 6.17
CA MET A 32 4.38 -0.14 6.89
C MET A 32 3.12 0.53 7.46
N PRO A 33 3.20 1.15 8.65
CA PRO A 33 2.10 1.94 9.17
C PRO A 33 1.90 3.20 8.33
N LYS A 34 0.64 3.55 8.08
CA LYS A 34 0.28 4.83 7.47
C LYS A 34 0.45 5.98 8.48
N PRO A 35 0.75 7.20 8.02
CA PRO A 35 0.64 8.41 8.85
C PRO A 35 -0.74 8.53 9.50
N ALA A 36 -0.79 9.10 10.70
CA ALA A 36 -2.01 9.18 11.50
C ALA A 36 -3.16 9.89 10.76
N GLU A 37 -2.83 10.93 9.99
CA GLU A 37 -3.76 11.71 9.17
C GLU A 37 -4.40 10.90 8.04
N MET A 38 -3.82 9.76 7.68
CA MET A 38 -4.28 8.88 6.60
C MET A 38 -4.85 7.55 7.09
N ALA A 39 -4.85 7.28 8.39
CA ALA A 39 -5.27 5.99 8.96
C ALA A 39 -6.73 5.63 8.61
N GLY A 40 -7.63 6.62 8.53
CA GLY A 40 -9.05 6.41 8.23
C GLY A 40 -9.38 6.18 6.74
N ARG A 41 -8.41 6.25 5.82
CA ARG A 41 -8.66 6.22 4.37
C ARG A 41 -8.66 4.81 3.76
N GLY A 42 -8.56 3.75 4.56
CA GLY A 42 -8.37 2.38 4.08
C GLY A 42 -7.01 2.17 3.40
N GLY A 43 -6.74 0.97 2.90
CA GLY A 43 -5.51 0.63 2.19
C GLY A 43 -4.35 0.17 3.07
N CYS A 44 -3.21 -0.13 2.45
CA CYS A 44 -2.00 -0.62 3.11
C CYS A 44 -0.75 -0.22 2.32
N TRP A 45 0.37 0.02 3.02
CA TRP A 45 1.63 0.47 2.42
C TRP A 45 2.70 -0.60 2.63
N PHE A 46 3.60 -0.77 1.66
CA PHE A 46 4.67 -1.77 1.71
C PHE A 46 6.02 -1.16 1.36
N ALA A 47 7.06 -1.60 2.06
CA ALA A 47 8.45 -1.26 1.76
C ALA A 47 9.00 -2.13 0.63
N VAL A 48 9.72 -1.52 -0.32
CA VAL A 48 10.48 -2.18 -1.39
C VAL A 48 11.88 -1.58 -1.46
N GLY A 49 12.78 -2.05 -0.60
CA GLY A 49 14.10 -1.44 -0.44
C GLY A 49 13.98 0.00 0.03
N ALA A 50 14.46 0.96 -0.77
CA ALA A 50 14.34 2.39 -0.50
C ALA A 50 13.05 3.03 -1.05
N LEU A 51 12.22 2.26 -1.77
CA LEU A 51 10.97 2.71 -2.37
C LEU A 51 9.76 2.18 -1.58
N GLN A 52 8.57 2.69 -1.91
CA GLN A 52 7.32 2.26 -1.29
C GLN A 52 6.25 1.94 -2.35
N ILE A 53 5.36 1.01 -2.00
CA ILE A 53 4.10 0.76 -2.72
C ILE A 53 2.95 1.15 -1.81
N HIS A 54 2.10 2.05 -2.28
CA HIS A 54 0.90 2.48 -1.56
C HIS A 54 -0.33 1.90 -2.24
N LEU A 55 -1.07 1.03 -1.54
CA LEU A 55 -2.35 0.51 -2.01
C LEU A 55 -3.46 1.37 -1.42
N GLY A 56 -4.08 2.19 -2.26
CA GLY A 56 -5.14 3.13 -1.88
C GLY A 56 -6.52 2.61 -2.26
N VAL A 57 -7.49 2.76 -1.36
CA VAL A 57 -8.89 2.43 -1.66
C VAL A 57 -9.49 3.48 -2.59
N GLU A 58 -10.04 3.05 -3.71
CA GLU A 58 -10.79 3.88 -4.65
C GLU A 58 -12.18 3.26 -4.91
N ALA A 59 -13.20 4.11 -5.04
CA ALA A 59 -14.60 3.66 -5.10
C ALA A 59 -14.99 3.02 -6.44
N GLU A 60 -14.23 3.30 -7.51
CA GLU A 60 -14.55 2.92 -8.89
C GLU A 60 -13.61 1.84 -9.45
N PHE A 61 -12.96 1.05 -8.58
CA PHE A 61 -12.00 0.00 -8.94
C PHE A 61 -12.53 -1.41 -8.67
#